data_AF-A0AAV3IVB4-F1
#
_entry.id   AF-A0AAV3IVB4-F1
#
_cell.length_a   1.000
_cell.length_b   1.000
_cell.length_c   1.000
_cell.angle_alpha   90.00
_cell.angle_beta   90.00
_cell.angle_gamma   90.00
#
_symmetry.space_group_name_H-M   'P 1'
#
loop_
_entity.id
_entity.type
_entity.pdbx_description
1 polymer ?
#
loop_
_entity_poly.entity_id
_entity_poly.type
_entity_poly.pdbx_seq_one_letter_code
_entity_poly.pdbx_strand_id
1 'polypeptide(L)'
;MERAVLLSDIEFLDGVHESDWERIEEESFLVNVSKPLNENQQVVLEWLKDDFKESGNPVDSLESLASEVLHVETFQTCISSTYDELSISEQFQVLQAFAEWGKEKVMK
;
A
#
# COMPACT_ATOMS: atom_id res chain seq x y z
N MET A 1 16.14 -42.16 22.50
CA MET A 1 14.83 -42.84 22.44
C MET A 1 13.82 -41.75 22.10
N GLU A 2 13.51 -41.61 20.82
CA GLU A 2 12.53 -40.62 20.35
C GLU A 2 11.14 -41.07 20.80
N ARG A 3 10.45 -40.21 21.55
CA ARG A 3 9.06 -40.44 21.92
C ARG A 3 8.19 -39.91 20.80
N ALA A 4 7.36 -40.78 20.21
CA ALA A 4 6.27 -40.35 19.35
C ALA A 4 5.25 -39.59 20.21
N VAL A 5 4.93 -38.37 19.84
CA VAL A 5 3.86 -37.57 20.46
C VAL A 5 2.56 -37.97 19.78
N LEU A 6 1.60 -38.50 20.53
CA LEU A 6 0.27 -38.80 19.99
C LEU A 6 -0.55 -37.50 19.95
N LEU A 7 -1.40 -37.33 18.94
CA LEU A 7 -2.26 -36.14 18.84
C LEU A 7 -3.21 -35.98 20.05
N SER A 8 -3.50 -37.08 20.76
CA SER A 8 -4.23 -37.08 22.03
C SER A 8 -3.45 -36.49 23.20
N ASP A 9 -2.13 -36.40 23.10
CA ASP A 9 -1.24 -35.85 24.13
C ASP A 9 -1.08 -34.33 23.98
N ILE A 10 -1.66 -33.75 22.92
CA ILE A 10 -1.77 -32.31 22.73
C ILE A 10 -3.01 -31.86 23.51
N GLU A 11 -2.80 -31.23 24.66
CA GLU A 11 -3.87 -30.52 25.37
C GLU A 11 -4.31 -29.34 24.48
N PHE A 12 -5.50 -29.46 23.88
CA PHE A 12 -6.15 -28.31 23.27
C PHE A 12 -6.46 -27.31 24.39
N LEU A 13 -5.91 -26.10 24.29
CA LEU A 13 -6.10 -25.05 25.28
C LEU A 13 -7.60 -24.81 25.48
N ASP A 14 -8.07 -25.10 26.69
CA ASP A 14 -9.47 -24.93 27.06
C ASP A 14 -9.82 -23.44 26.97
N GLY A 15 -10.65 -23.08 25.98
CA GLY A 15 -11.05 -21.71 25.70
C GLY A 15 -10.59 -21.11 24.37
N VAL A 16 -9.91 -21.85 23.48
CA VAL A 16 -9.68 -21.41 22.09
C VAL A 16 -10.72 -22.08 21.19
N HIS A 17 -11.81 -21.37 20.90
CA HIS A 17 -12.84 -21.82 19.97
C HIS A 17 -12.38 -21.59 18.52
N GLU A 18 -12.93 -22.34 17.55
CA GLU A 18 -12.67 -22.17 16.11
C GLU A 18 -12.89 -20.71 15.65
N SER A 19 -13.85 -20.01 16.29
CA SER A 19 -14.12 -18.58 16.11
C SER A 19 -12.97 -17.66 16.52
N ASP A 20 -12.10 -18.08 17.44
CA ASP A 20 -10.92 -17.30 17.83
C ASP A 20 -9.85 -17.34 16.73
N TRP A 21 -9.79 -18.42 15.93
CA TRP A 21 -8.92 -18.50 14.76
C TRP A 21 -9.45 -17.67 13.58
N GLU A 22 -10.76 -17.68 13.35
CA GLU A 22 -11.39 -16.82 12.33
C GLU A 22 -11.19 -15.32 12.63
N ARG A 23 -11.26 -14.92 13.90
CA ARG A 23 -10.97 -13.55 14.33
C ARG A 23 -9.51 -13.14 14.06
N ILE A 24 -8.56 -14.05 14.24
CA ILE A 24 -7.14 -13.78 13.99
C ILE A 24 -6.88 -13.62 12.48
N GLU A 25 -7.56 -14.38 11.62
CA GLU A 25 -7.47 -14.20 10.18
C GLU A 25 -8.07 -12.86 9.74
N GLU A 26 -9.29 -12.52 10.19
CA GLU A 26 -9.91 -11.21 9.89
C GLU A 26 -9.08 -10.02 10.39
N GLU A 27 -8.53 -10.09 11.60
CA GLU A 27 -7.65 -9.06 12.15
C GLU A 27 -6.32 -8.98 11.36
N SER A 28 -5.80 -10.09 10.82
CA SER A 28 -4.58 -10.09 10.01
C SER A 28 -4.76 -9.39 8.65
N PHE A 29 -5.96 -9.46 8.05
CA PHE A 29 -6.30 -8.71 6.83
C PHE A 29 -6.67 -7.24 7.11
N LEU A 30 -7.08 -6.90 8.34
CA LEU A 30 -7.38 -5.55 8.78
C LEU A 30 -6.16 -4.77 9.31
N VAL A 31 -4.99 -5.42 9.46
CA VAL A 31 -3.70 -4.75 9.71
C VAL A 31 -3.13 -4.14 8.42
N ASN A 32 -3.98 -3.60 7.56
CA ASN A 32 -3.62 -2.45 6.75
C ASN A 32 -4.19 -1.19 7.42
N VAL A 33 -3.91 -1.04 8.72
CA VAL A 33 -4.01 0.25 9.41
C VAL A 33 -3.26 1.21 8.51
N SER A 34 -4.01 2.05 7.80
CA SER A 34 -3.49 3.10 6.93
C SER A 34 -2.48 3.87 7.74
N LYS A 35 -1.20 3.50 7.60
CA LYS A 35 -0.13 4.28 8.18
C LYS A 35 -0.26 5.63 7.47
N PRO A 36 -0.32 6.73 8.23
CA PRO A 36 -0.28 8.04 7.61
C PRO A 36 0.87 8.08 6.62
N LEU A 37 0.60 8.53 5.40
CA LEU A 37 1.64 8.69 4.40
C LEU A 37 2.74 9.60 4.97
N ASN A 38 3.99 9.22 4.73
CA ASN A 38 5.13 10.05 5.08
C ASN A 38 5.18 11.29 4.15
N GLU A 39 6.08 12.23 4.46
CA GLU A 39 6.18 13.50 3.73
C GLU A 39 6.44 13.29 2.22
N ASN A 40 7.36 12.39 1.87
CA ASN A 40 7.68 12.09 0.47
C ASN A 40 6.50 11.44 -0.27
N GLN A 41 5.80 10.51 0.38
CA GLN A 41 4.58 9.90 -0.16
C GLN A 41 3.49 10.93 -0.41
N GLN A 42 3.33 11.89 0.51
CA GLN A 42 2.35 12.96 0.36
C GLN A 42 2.68 13.88 -0.82
N VAL A 43 3.96 14.21 -1.01
CA VAL A 43 4.42 15.02 -2.16
C VAL A 43 4.08 14.34 -3.48
N VAL A 44 4.42 13.05 -3.64
CA VAL A 44 4.10 12.31 -4.87
C VAL A 44 2.59 12.18 -5.06
N LEU A 45 1.82 11.95 -3.98
CA LEU A 45 0.36 11.86 -4.04
C LEU A 45 -0.27 13.18 -4.50
N GLU A 46 0.15 14.32 -3.96
CA GLU A 46 -0.40 15.62 -4.38
C GLU A 46 -0.03 15.94 -5.82
N TRP A 47 1.18 15.59 -6.25
CA TRP A 47 1.58 15.73 -7.65
C TRP A 47 0.66 14.93 -8.60
N LEU A 48 0.39 13.65 -8.29
CA LEU A 48 -0.54 12.82 -9.07
C LEU A 48 -1.96 13.41 -9.12
N LYS A 49 -2.43 13.99 -8.02
CA LYS A 49 -3.74 14.66 -7.96
C LYS A 49 -3.79 15.91 -8.83
N ASP A 50 -2.69 16.67 -8.88
CA ASP A 50 -2.60 17.89 -9.69
C ASP A 50 -2.54 17.55 -11.18
N ASP A 51 -1.70 16.59 -11.57
CA ASP A 51 -1.65 16.10 -12.95
C ASP A 51 -3.02 15.55 -13.41
N PHE A 52 -3.70 14.76 -12.55
CA PHE A 52 -5.05 14.28 -12.85
C PHE A 52 -6.06 15.40 -13.08
N LYS A 53 -5.95 16.55 -12.39
CA LYS A 53 -6.87 17.67 -12.63
C LYS A 53 -6.70 18.27 -14.02
N GLU A 54 -5.53 18.12 -14.62
CA GLU A 54 -5.23 18.58 -15.98
C GLU A 54 -5.70 17.56 -17.03
N SER A 55 -5.45 16.27 -16.81
CA SER A 55 -5.76 15.20 -17.76
C SER A 55 -7.20 14.66 -17.66
N GLY A 56 -7.73 14.55 -16.43
CA GLY A 56 -9.00 13.90 -16.12
C GLY A 56 -8.97 12.37 -16.24
N ASN A 57 -7.80 11.77 -16.47
CA ASN A 57 -7.63 10.34 -16.73
C ASN A 57 -6.47 9.79 -15.89
N PRO A 58 -6.73 8.80 -15.00
CA PRO A 58 -5.68 8.30 -14.10
C PRO A 58 -4.55 7.57 -14.84
N VAL A 59 -4.79 7.06 -16.06
CA VAL A 59 -3.73 6.40 -16.85
C VAL A 59 -2.72 7.41 -17.33
N ASP A 60 -3.16 8.61 -17.73
CA ASP A 60 -2.28 9.67 -18.19
C ASP A 60 -1.38 10.14 -17.04
N SER A 61 -1.90 10.28 -15.82
CA SER A 61 -1.09 10.64 -14.64
C SER A 61 -0.05 9.59 -14.25
N LEU A 62 -0.34 8.30 -14.48
CA LEU A 62 0.64 7.23 -14.28
C LEU A 62 1.71 7.25 -15.37
N GLU A 63 1.35 7.61 -16.60
CA GLU A 63 2.32 7.79 -17.69
C GLU A 63 3.23 9.00 -17.41
N SER A 64 2.67 10.15 -17.02
CA SER A 64 3.44 11.32 -16.59
C SER A 64 4.40 10.96 -15.45
N LEU A 65 3.94 10.25 -14.43
CA LEU A 65 4.78 9.81 -13.32
C LEU A 65 5.91 8.89 -13.82
N ALA A 66 5.59 7.92 -14.68
CA ALA A 66 6.58 7.03 -15.27
C ALA A 66 7.63 7.82 -16.08
N SER A 67 7.22 8.83 -16.83
CA SER A 67 8.14 9.70 -17.56
C SER A 67 9.05 10.50 -16.62
N GLU A 68 8.53 11.02 -15.51
CA GLU A 68 9.33 11.74 -14.51
C GLU A 68 10.38 10.85 -13.84
N VAL A 69 10.02 9.60 -13.50
CA VAL A 69 10.87 8.73 -12.66
C VAL A 69 11.71 7.72 -13.46
N LEU A 70 11.33 7.37 -14.69
CA LEU A 70 12.04 6.39 -15.52
C LEU A 70 12.93 7.04 -16.58
N HIS A 71 12.82 8.34 -16.86
CA HIS A 71 13.71 8.98 -17.82
C HIS A 71 15.05 9.37 -17.20
N VAL A 72 16.06 8.70 -17.75
CA VAL A 72 17.46 8.67 -17.35
C VAL A 72 18.22 9.84 -18.00
N GLU A 73 19.07 10.48 -17.17
CA GLU A 73 20.34 11.15 -17.50
C GLU A 73 20.47 12.67 -17.67
N THR A 74 19.44 13.51 -17.81
CA THR A 74 19.69 14.97 -18.00
C THR A 74 19.13 15.91 -16.94
N PHE A 75 17.99 15.61 -16.31
CA PHE A 75 17.43 16.44 -15.23
C PHE A 75 16.66 15.59 -14.23
N GLN A 76 17.17 15.48 -13.00
CA GLN A 76 16.40 14.95 -11.88
C GLN A 76 15.47 16.08 -11.43
N THR A 77 14.16 15.89 -11.62
CA THR A 77 13.16 16.80 -11.07
C THR A 77 13.05 16.57 -9.57
N CYS A 78 12.47 17.52 -8.83
CA CYS A 78 12.22 17.30 -7.40
C CYS A 78 11.35 16.06 -7.17
N ILE A 79 10.43 15.76 -8.09
CA ILE A 79 9.57 14.59 -8.02
C ILE A 79 10.35 13.29 -8.19
N SER A 80 11.26 13.20 -9.17
CA SER A 80 12.03 11.97 -9.35
C SER A 80 12.94 11.69 -8.15
N SER A 81 13.59 12.70 -7.58
CA SER A 81 14.36 12.52 -6.34
C SER A 81 13.50 12.09 -5.15
N THR A 82 12.29 12.66 -4.99
CA THR A 82 11.39 12.29 -3.90
C THR A 82 10.84 10.87 -4.09
N TYR A 83 10.56 10.46 -5.33
CA TYR A 83 10.09 9.12 -5.64
C TYR A 83 11.17 8.06 -5.43
N ASP A 84 12.43 8.35 -5.78
CA ASP A 84 13.58 7.46 -5.57
C ASP A 84 13.83 7.13 -4.09
N GLU A 85 13.43 8.03 -3.17
CA GLU A 85 13.53 7.82 -1.73
C GLU A 85 12.44 6.89 -1.17
N LEU A 86 11.41 6.56 -1.95
CA LEU A 86 10.33 5.67 -1.54
C LEU A 86 10.72 4.20 -1.73
N SER A 87 10.49 3.39 -0.70
CA SER A 87 10.49 1.93 -0.83
C SER A 87 9.35 1.46 -1.75
N ILE A 88 9.47 0.26 -2.33
CA ILE A 88 8.42 -0.34 -3.16
C ILE A 88 7.07 -0.37 -2.43
N SER A 89 7.08 -0.67 -1.13
CA SER A 89 5.85 -0.67 -0.31
C SER A 89 5.23 0.73 -0.23
N GLU A 90 6.06 1.77 -0.09
CA GLU A 90 5.58 3.16 -0.01
C GLU A 90 5.07 3.65 -1.36
N GLN A 91 5.67 3.22 -2.47
CA GLN A 91 5.17 3.47 -3.82
C GLN A 91 3.76 2.89 -4.01
N PHE A 92 3.55 1.63 -3.61
CA PHE A 92 2.21 1.02 -3.65
C PHE A 92 1.19 1.76 -2.77
N GLN A 93 1.59 2.24 -1.60
CA GLN A 93 0.72 3.03 -0.72
C GLN A 93 0.31 4.36 -1.36
N VAL A 94 1.21 5.04 -2.09
CA VAL A 94 0.88 6.25 -2.86
C VAL A 94 -0.15 5.94 -3.94
N LEU A 95 0.06 4.87 -4.71
CA LEU A 95 -0.86 4.46 -5.76
C LEU A 95 -2.23 4.04 -5.20
N GLN A 96 -2.25 3.36 -4.07
CA GLN A 96 -3.49 3.02 -3.36
C GLN A 96 -4.24 4.30 -2.93
N ALA A 97 -3.55 5.25 -2.28
CA ALA A 97 -4.15 6.50 -1.83
C ALA A 97 -4.66 7.36 -3.00
N PHE A 98 -3.96 7.35 -4.14
CA PHE A 98 -4.39 8.02 -5.37
C PHE A 98 -5.69 7.41 -5.92
N ALA A 99 -5.77 6.06 -5.98
CA ALA A 99 -6.98 5.36 -6.42
C ALA A 99 -8.16 5.60 -5.48
N GLU A 100 -7.95 5.58 -4.16
CA GLU A 100 -8.97 5.87 -3.15
C GLU A 100 -9.51 7.31 -3.31
N TRP A 101 -8.61 8.30 -3.41
CA TRP A 101 -8.98 9.69 -3.66
C TRP A 101 -9.78 9.88 -4.95
N GLY A 102 -9.36 9.23 -6.04
CA GLY A 102 -10.05 9.30 -7.33
C GLY A 102 -11.48 8.78 -7.26
N LYS A 103 -11.70 7.67 -6.54
CA LYS A 103 -13.06 7.12 -6.30
C LYS A 103 -13.96 8.10 -5.56
N GLU A 104 -13.43 8.82 -4.56
CA GLU A 104 -14.20 9.83 -3.83
C GLU A 104 -14.60 11.05 -4.68
N LYS A 105 -13.79 11.38 -5.70
CA LYS A 105 -14.02 12.53 -6.58
C LYS A 105 -14.91 12.23 -7.78
N VAL A 106 -14.79 11.04 -8.36
CA VAL A 106 -15.58 10.62 -9.54
C VAL A 106 -16.99 10.16 -9.16
N MET A 107 -17.20 9.68 -7.93
CA MET A 107 -18.51 9.21 -7.45
C MET A 107 -19.35 10.29 -6.73
N LYS A 108 -19.00 11.58 -6.88
CA LYS A 108 -19.78 12.73 -6.40
C LYS A 108 -20.27 13.57 -7.57
#